data_AF-A0A1H6L6R3-F1
#
_entry.id   AF-A0A1H6L6R3-F1
#
_cell.length_a   1.000
_cell.length_b   1.000
_cell.length_c   1.000
_cell.angle_alpha   90.00
_cell.angle_beta   90.00
_cell.angle_gamma   90.00
#
_symmetry.space_group_name_H-M   'P 1'
#
loop_
_entity.id
_entity.type
_entity.pdbx_description
1 polymer ?
#
loop_
_entity_poly.entity_id
_entity_poly.type
_entity_poly.pdbx_seq_one_letter_code
_entity_poly.pdbx_strand_id
1 'polypeptide(L)'
;MKIPERYSTENSTSFSSYWKKSKFNLLPYFISDVSLEESKSYIPLYFQVDTLGDEVAKHYFSNKSFGEAIGKLHHDFSLFPSNQKNLSLETVQLFEQFHKVPDWVDFDKINSGAAYCNRCGTAALSVLRNYCLMGGYESSAINKPLIFTQALHKGAVKRLSDTVDFWMNVTAINGLKPKQAGIYAILTTRLIHSYSRLQIEKSTDWKSELWGRPINLWDMMATNLGFSIAFMDGLAKLKLPPSNEELSAVLHLWKYAGYLIGIPLDLLPDTPEQAAKQLYLWSKTQKGIDQDSKDLAWALYDEPLRVSFTNNRFMKWFVQKTNIGYNEVLLGSKSRSNLGLPYSNAKYWVLFLNNINQYFDRKAKSNPNSYAKVALRGRKQQEDVWDLYKKEQ
;
A
#
# COMPACT_ATOMS: atom_id res chain seq x y z
N MET A 1 7.16 26.40 14.10
CA MET A 1 6.48 25.43 13.21
C MET A 1 5.54 24.61 14.08
N LYS A 2 4.26 24.43 13.67
CA LYS A 2 3.31 23.60 14.43
C LYS A 2 3.72 22.14 14.26
N ILE A 3 3.98 21.44 15.37
CA ILE A 3 4.26 19.99 15.39
C ILE A 3 2.95 19.30 15.76
N PRO A 4 2.44 18.34 14.99
CA PRO A 4 1.21 17.66 15.35
C PRO A 4 1.48 16.75 16.54
N GLU A 5 0.54 16.62 17.47
CA GLU A 5 0.78 15.84 18.69
C GLU A 5 1.10 14.37 18.41
N ARG A 6 0.69 13.81 17.26
CA ARG A 6 1.06 12.44 16.85
C ARG A 6 2.56 12.21 16.70
N TYR A 7 3.34 13.27 16.46
CA TYR A 7 4.79 13.17 16.30
C TYR A 7 5.42 12.97 17.68
N SER A 8 5.99 11.79 17.89
CA SER A 8 6.70 11.46 19.12
C SER A 8 7.92 10.60 18.81
N THR A 9 9.10 11.03 19.23
CA THR A 9 10.34 10.25 19.19
C THR A 9 10.53 9.39 20.44
N GLU A 10 9.69 9.57 21.47
CA GLU A 10 9.80 8.86 22.74
C GLU A 10 9.05 7.52 22.70
N ASN A 11 9.70 6.45 23.15
CA ASN A 11 9.10 5.16 23.52
C ASN A 11 8.20 4.48 22.45
N SER A 12 8.37 4.80 21.17
CA SER A 12 7.60 4.13 20.10
C SER A 12 8.08 2.69 19.91
N THR A 13 7.27 1.75 20.39
CA THR A 13 7.48 0.30 20.21
C THR A 13 6.86 -0.24 18.92
N SER A 14 6.13 0.60 18.18
CA SER A 14 5.54 0.26 16.89
C SER A 14 6.61 -0.11 15.87
N PHE A 15 6.26 -1.03 14.98
CA PHE A 15 7.13 -1.50 13.89
C PHE A 15 8.46 -2.10 14.38
N SER A 16 8.57 -2.50 15.65
CA SER A 16 9.83 -3.04 16.21
C SER A 16 10.38 -4.24 15.42
N SER A 17 9.51 -5.06 14.83
CA SER A 17 9.87 -6.22 14.01
C SER A 17 10.41 -5.90 12.62
N TYR A 18 10.23 -4.67 12.14
CA TYR A 18 10.81 -4.20 10.87
C TYR A 18 12.31 -4.00 11.03
N TRP A 19 12.71 -3.46 12.20
CA TRP A 19 14.05 -2.95 12.44
C TRP A 19 14.96 -3.90 13.22
N LYS A 20 14.44 -5.02 13.73
CA LYS A 20 15.24 -6.06 14.37
C LYS A 20 15.96 -6.90 13.31
N LYS A 21 17.29 -6.91 13.31
CA LYS A 21 18.11 -7.73 12.40
C LYS A 21 17.74 -9.21 12.48
N SER A 22 17.55 -9.82 11.31
CA SER A 22 17.34 -11.27 11.14
C SER A 22 17.95 -11.72 9.81
N LYS A 23 18.03 -13.04 9.57
CA LYS A 23 18.53 -13.58 8.29
C LYS A 23 17.55 -13.39 7.13
N PHE A 24 16.30 -13.03 7.40
CA PHE A 24 15.22 -13.04 6.42
C PHE A 24 14.52 -11.68 6.30
N ASN A 25 15.11 -10.59 6.77
CA ASN A 25 14.60 -9.24 6.52
C ASN A 25 15.69 -8.36 5.91
N LEU A 26 15.27 -7.30 5.22
CA LEU A 26 16.11 -6.42 4.42
C LEU A 26 16.32 -5.08 5.13
N LEU A 27 15.26 -4.50 5.68
CA LEU A 27 15.23 -3.13 6.20
C LEU A 27 16.38 -2.78 7.15
N PRO A 28 16.74 -3.62 8.15
CA PRO A 28 17.81 -3.28 9.09
C PRO A 28 19.21 -3.21 8.48
N TYR A 29 19.39 -3.71 7.25
CA TYR A 29 20.68 -3.72 6.55
C TYR A 29 20.85 -2.49 5.65
N PHE A 30 19.78 -1.76 5.37
CA PHE A 30 19.81 -0.50 4.60
C PHE A 30 19.89 0.75 5.48
N ILE A 31 19.85 0.58 6.81
CA ILE A 31 19.99 1.67 7.78
C ILE A 31 21.34 1.58 8.49
N SER A 32 22.15 2.62 8.35
CA SER A 32 23.36 2.86 9.13
C SER A 32 23.30 4.29 9.67
N ASP A 33 23.40 4.43 10.99
CA ASP A 33 23.58 5.73 11.68
C ASP A 33 22.51 6.80 11.35
N VAL A 34 21.25 6.39 11.19
CA VAL A 34 20.13 7.32 11.00
C VAL A 34 19.73 7.96 12.34
N SER A 35 19.89 9.28 12.45
CA SER A 35 19.46 10.01 13.64
C SER A 35 17.97 10.31 13.57
N LEU A 36 17.23 10.07 14.66
CA LEU A 36 15.83 10.47 14.75
C LEU A 36 15.64 11.99 14.70
N GLU A 37 16.68 12.79 14.92
CA GLU A 37 16.60 14.24 14.73
C GLU A 37 16.30 14.61 13.27
N GLU A 38 16.70 13.78 12.32
CA GLU A 38 16.40 13.97 10.90
C GLU A 38 14.90 13.89 10.59
N SER A 39 14.08 13.25 11.44
CA SER A 39 12.63 13.24 11.21
C SER A 39 12.00 14.63 11.36
N LYS A 40 12.67 15.59 12.02
CA LYS A 40 12.19 16.96 12.18
C LYS A 40 12.01 17.67 10.84
N SER A 41 12.82 17.36 9.82
CA SER A 41 12.68 17.95 8.48
C SER A 41 11.40 17.52 7.76
N TYR A 42 10.78 16.41 8.19
CA TYR A 42 9.55 15.87 7.60
C TYR A 42 8.28 16.35 8.32
N ILE A 43 8.39 17.07 9.44
CA ILE A 43 7.23 17.60 10.18
C ILE A 43 6.29 18.45 9.30
N PRO A 44 6.76 19.33 8.38
CA PRO A 44 5.87 20.07 7.49
C PRO A 44 4.95 19.18 6.65
N LEU A 45 5.41 17.98 6.28
CA LEU A 45 4.66 17.07 5.41
C LEU A 45 3.40 16.51 6.06
N TYR A 46 3.25 16.59 7.40
CA TYR A 46 1.97 16.28 8.06
C TYR A 46 0.85 17.28 7.72
N PHE A 47 1.20 18.47 7.22
CA PHE A 47 0.23 19.52 6.87
C PHE A 47 0.17 19.82 5.38
N GLN A 48 1.05 19.21 4.59
CA GLN A 48 1.02 19.28 3.13
C GLN A 48 0.22 18.13 2.56
N VAL A 49 -0.48 18.39 1.45
CA VAL A 49 -1.41 17.45 0.80
C VAL A 49 -1.33 17.64 -0.72
N ASP A 50 -1.98 16.76 -1.48
CA ASP A 50 -2.17 16.92 -2.92
C ASP A 50 -3.24 17.99 -3.23
N THR A 51 -2.81 19.25 -3.25
CA THR A 51 -3.69 20.40 -3.52
C THR A 51 -4.29 20.35 -4.93
N LEU A 52 -3.53 19.89 -5.92
CA LEU A 52 -4.03 19.72 -7.29
C LEU A 52 -5.16 18.68 -7.33
N GLY A 53 -4.97 17.52 -6.69
CA GLY A 53 -6.02 16.52 -6.57
C GLY A 53 -7.23 17.02 -5.79
N ASP A 54 -7.04 17.86 -4.76
CA ASP A 54 -8.14 18.49 -4.00
C ASP A 54 -9.01 19.38 -4.89
N GLU A 55 -8.41 20.25 -5.70
CA GLU A 55 -9.17 21.13 -6.60
C GLU A 55 -9.93 20.34 -7.67
N VAL A 56 -9.30 19.32 -8.26
CA VAL A 56 -9.99 18.44 -9.23
C VAL A 56 -11.11 17.64 -8.55
N ALA A 57 -10.90 17.15 -7.32
CA ALA A 57 -11.93 16.44 -6.57
C ALA A 57 -13.14 17.34 -6.26
N LYS A 58 -12.92 18.60 -5.84
CA LYS A 58 -14.01 19.57 -5.64
C LYS A 58 -14.84 19.74 -6.90
N HIS A 59 -14.20 19.85 -8.07
CA HIS A 59 -14.90 20.02 -9.34
C HIS A 59 -15.73 18.78 -9.74
N TYR A 60 -15.12 17.58 -9.71
CA TYR A 60 -15.78 16.37 -10.20
C TYR A 60 -16.87 15.86 -9.25
N PHE A 61 -16.62 15.88 -7.93
CA PHE A 61 -17.53 15.33 -6.92
C PHE A 61 -18.60 16.30 -6.43
N SER A 62 -18.59 17.55 -6.88
CA SER A 62 -19.65 18.51 -6.56
C SER A 62 -21.00 18.01 -7.08
N ASN A 63 -21.94 17.78 -6.14
CA ASN A 63 -23.32 17.33 -6.36
C ASN A 63 -23.48 16.06 -7.21
N LYS A 64 -22.51 15.13 -7.18
CA LYS A 64 -22.59 13.84 -7.87
C LYS A 64 -22.39 12.67 -6.92
N SER A 65 -22.97 11.53 -7.26
CA SER A 65 -22.59 10.28 -6.59
C SER A 65 -21.14 9.92 -6.93
N PHE A 66 -20.54 9.07 -6.11
CA PHE A 66 -19.16 8.62 -6.30
C PHE A 66 -18.94 7.98 -7.69
N GLY A 67 -19.85 7.10 -8.12
CA GLY A 67 -19.75 6.40 -9.41
C GLY A 67 -19.86 7.34 -10.61
N GLU A 68 -20.78 8.30 -10.56
CA GLU A 68 -20.93 9.31 -11.63
C GLU A 68 -19.70 10.21 -11.74
N ALA A 69 -19.13 10.64 -10.61
CA ALA A 69 -17.94 11.48 -10.58
C ALA A 69 -16.73 10.77 -11.20
N ILE A 70 -16.46 9.52 -10.80
CA ILE A 70 -15.35 8.72 -11.34
C ILE A 70 -15.60 8.36 -12.82
N GLY A 71 -16.83 7.99 -13.19
CA GLY A 71 -17.18 7.69 -14.58
C GLY A 71 -16.95 8.89 -15.50
N LYS A 72 -17.37 10.09 -15.08
CA LYS A 72 -17.09 11.31 -15.83
C LYS A 72 -15.60 11.62 -15.91
N LEU A 73 -14.86 11.46 -14.81
CA LEU A 73 -13.41 11.68 -14.78
C LEU A 73 -12.68 10.77 -15.78
N HIS A 74 -13.01 9.48 -15.80
CA HIS A 74 -12.43 8.53 -16.74
C HIS A 74 -12.79 8.85 -18.18
N HIS A 75 -14.04 9.23 -18.43
CA HIS A 75 -14.48 9.67 -19.76
C HIS A 75 -13.68 10.89 -20.23
N ASP A 76 -13.58 11.93 -19.42
CA ASP A 76 -12.84 13.14 -19.76
C ASP A 76 -11.35 12.85 -19.98
N PHE A 77 -10.72 11.99 -19.15
CA PHE A 77 -9.32 11.60 -19.31
C PHE A 77 -9.09 10.76 -20.58
N SER A 78 -10.04 9.89 -20.96
CA SER A 78 -9.92 9.06 -22.16
C SER A 78 -9.83 9.89 -23.45
N LEU A 79 -10.52 11.04 -23.46
CA LEU A 79 -10.55 12.01 -24.55
C LEU A 79 -9.37 13.00 -24.51
N PHE A 80 -8.63 13.09 -23.41
CA PHE A 80 -7.50 14.01 -23.28
C PHE A 80 -6.37 13.64 -24.28
N PRO A 81 -5.74 14.62 -24.97
CA PRO A 81 -5.86 16.09 -24.83
C PRO A 81 -6.91 16.77 -25.73
N SER A 82 -7.70 16.02 -26.52
CA SER A 82 -8.64 16.60 -27.50
C SER A 82 -9.73 17.48 -26.88
N ASN A 83 -10.13 17.19 -25.64
CA ASN A 83 -11.14 17.93 -24.88
C ASN A 83 -10.55 19.00 -23.95
N GLN A 84 -9.23 19.30 -24.01
CA GLN A 84 -8.56 20.18 -23.04
C GLN A 84 -9.25 21.55 -22.85
N LYS A 85 -9.81 22.12 -23.92
CA LYS A 85 -10.49 23.43 -23.91
C LYS A 85 -11.77 23.43 -23.06
N ASN A 86 -12.32 22.27 -22.75
CA ASN A 86 -13.56 22.09 -21.99
C ASN A 86 -13.29 21.74 -20.51
N LEU A 87 -12.03 21.68 -20.09
CA LEU A 87 -11.62 21.26 -18.75
C LEU A 87 -11.10 22.46 -17.96
N SER A 88 -11.15 22.39 -16.62
CA SER A 88 -10.52 23.41 -15.77
C SER A 88 -8.99 23.33 -15.88
N LEU A 89 -8.30 24.41 -15.53
CA LEU A 89 -6.83 24.47 -15.56
C LEU A 89 -6.21 23.34 -14.72
N GLU A 90 -6.73 23.11 -13.52
CA GLU A 90 -6.28 22.09 -12.58
C GLU A 90 -6.53 20.68 -13.14
N THR A 91 -7.66 20.49 -13.83
CA THR A 91 -7.97 19.21 -14.48
C THR A 91 -7.00 18.94 -15.65
N VAL A 92 -6.68 19.97 -16.44
CA VAL A 92 -5.67 19.86 -17.51
C VAL A 92 -4.30 19.53 -16.90
N GLN A 93 -3.84 20.25 -15.88
CA GLN A 93 -2.57 19.99 -15.19
C GLN A 93 -2.49 18.55 -14.65
N LEU A 94 -3.57 18.08 -14.02
CA LEU A 94 -3.64 16.71 -13.51
C LEU A 94 -3.58 15.70 -14.67
N PHE A 95 -4.38 15.86 -15.72
CA PHE A 95 -4.37 14.95 -16.86
C PHE A 95 -3.06 14.97 -17.64
N GLU A 96 -2.39 16.11 -17.75
CA GLU A 96 -1.04 16.20 -18.33
C GLU A 96 -0.05 15.34 -17.56
N GLN A 97 -0.11 15.30 -16.22
CA GLN A 97 0.75 14.46 -15.40
C GLN A 97 0.56 12.95 -15.70
N PHE A 98 -0.66 12.51 -16.01
CA PHE A 98 -0.96 11.13 -16.38
C PHE A 98 -0.75 10.83 -17.87
N HIS A 99 -0.77 11.86 -18.73
CA HIS A 99 -0.61 11.73 -20.17
C HIS A 99 0.86 11.77 -20.61
N LYS A 100 1.65 12.69 -20.05
CA LYS A 100 3.06 12.90 -20.37
C LYS A 100 3.95 12.04 -19.48
N VAL A 101 4.62 11.07 -20.09
CA VAL A 101 5.60 10.22 -19.40
C VAL A 101 6.87 11.05 -19.12
N PRO A 102 7.31 11.19 -17.86
CA PRO A 102 8.59 11.83 -17.54
C PRO A 102 9.80 11.05 -18.08
N ASP A 103 10.88 11.76 -18.43
CA ASP A 103 12.08 11.16 -19.04
C ASP A 103 12.80 10.13 -18.15
N TRP A 104 12.63 10.20 -16.83
CA TRP A 104 13.20 9.25 -15.88
C TRP A 104 12.44 7.93 -15.82
N VAL A 105 11.24 7.84 -16.39
CA VAL A 105 10.42 6.63 -16.36
C VAL A 105 10.97 5.59 -17.32
N ASP A 106 11.19 4.39 -16.80
CA ASP A 106 11.72 3.25 -17.53
C ASP A 106 10.69 2.13 -17.43
N PHE A 107 9.98 1.88 -18.54
CA PHE A 107 8.92 0.88 -18.58
C PHE A 107 9.44 -0.56 -18.51
N ASP A 108 10.67 -0.83 -18.94
CA ASP A 108 11.25 -2.17 -18.84
C ASP A 108 11.61 -2.47 -17.38
N LYS A 109 12.12 -1.46 -16.66
CA LYS A 109 12.34 -1.53 -15.22
C LYS A 109 11.02 -1.66 -14.45
N ILE A 110 9.97 -0.93 -14.82
CA ILE A 110 8.62 -1.12 -14.26
C ILE A 110 8.12 -2.55 -14.50
N ASN A 111 8.24 -3.06 -15.73
CA ASN A 111 7.80 -4.40 -16.09
C ASN A 111 8.58 -5.49 -15.33
N SER A 112 9.89 -5.28 -15.09
CA SER A 112 10.70 -6.15 -14.24
C SER A 112 10.19 -6.19 -12.80
N GLY A 113 9.84 -5.02 -12.23
CA GLY A 113 9.27 -4.91 -10.89
C GLY A 113 7.91 -5.60 -10.80
N ALA A 114 7.05 -5.39 -11.79
CA ALA A 114 5.78 -6.09 -11.94
C ALA A 114 5.98 -7.62 -12.05
N ALA A 115 6.99 -8.07 -12.79
CA ALA A 115 7.30 -9.50 -12.93
C ALA A 115 7.73 -10.13 -11.59
N TYR A 116 8.50 -9.43 -10.76
CA TYR A 116 8.79 -9.88 -9.38
C TYR A 116 7.52 -9.97 -8.52
N CYS A 117 6.68 -8.93 -8.54
CA CYS A 117 5.39 -8.93 -7.86
C CYS A 117 4.52 -10.14 -8.27
N ASN A 118 4.50 -10.46 -9.56
CA ASN A 118 3.76 -11.59 -10.13
C ASN A 118 4.38 -12.94 -9.74
N ARG A 119 5.71 -13.08 -9.78
CA ARG A 119 6.47 -14.27 -9.35
C ARG A 119 6.18 -14.69 -7.93
N CYS A 120 5.90 -13.76 -7.04
CA CYS A 120 5.61 -14.03 -5.63
C CYS A 120 4.19 -14.57 -5.38
N GLY A 121 3.31 -14.64 -6.39
CA GLY A 121 2.02 -15.33 -6.30
C GLY A 121 1.15 -14.87 -5.13
N THR A 122 0.45 -15.79 -4.46
CA THR A 122 -0.38 -15.47 -3.28
C THR A 122 0.43 -15.02 -2.06
N ALA A 123 1.74 -15.28 -2.01
CA ALA A 123 2.59 -14.77 -0.94
C ALA A 123 2.69 -13.23 -1.00
N ALA A 124 2.67 -12.64 -2.20
CA ALA A 124 2.60 -11.19 -2.36
C ALA A 124 1.33 -10.60 -1.72
N LEU A 125 0.15 -11.17 -2.05
CA LEU A 125 -1.12 -10.73 -1.46
C LEU A 125 -1.15 -10.96 0.06
N SER A 126 -0.55 -12.05 0.53
CA SER A 126 -0.43 -12.35 1.96
C SER A 126 0.44 -11.33 2.69
N VAL A 127 1.55 -10.88 2.08
CA VAL A 127 2.41 -9.83 2.65
C VAL A 127 1.69 -8.48 2.67
N LEU A 128 1.05 -8.08 1.57
CA LEU A 128 0.29 -6.82 1.52
C LEU A 128 -0.77 -6.76 2.63
N ARG A 129 -1.53 -7.85 2.81
CA ARG A 129 -2.57 -7.95 3.82
C ARG A 129 -2.01 -8.02 5.24
N ASN A 130 -1.10 -8.96 5.50
CA ASN A 130 -0.74 -9.38 6.86
C ASN A 130 0.52 -8.69 7.41
N TYR A 131 1.29 -8.02 6.56
CA TYR A 131 2.47 -7.25 6.96
C TYR A 131 2.27 -5.77 6.68
N CYS A 132 2.02 -5.37 5.44
CA CYS A 132 1.92 -3.95 5.09
C CYS A 132 0.67 -3.29 5.69
N LEU A 133 -0.52 -3.86 5.44
CA LEU A 133 -1.78 -3.31 5.95
C LEU A 133 -1.92 -3.53 7.47
N MET A 134 -1.79 -4.78 7.94
CA MET A 134 -1.89 -5.08 9.37
C MET A 134 -0.81 -4.37 10.21
N GLY A 135 0.43 -4.31 9.72
CA GLY A 135 1.50 -3.56 10.38
C GLY A 135 1.27 -2.06 10.35
N GLY A 136 0.68 -1.53 9.27
CA GLY A 136 0.24 -0.13 9.20
C GLY A 136 -0.71 0.25 10.33
N TYR A 137 -1.53 -0.70 10.81
CA TYR A 137 -2.40 -0.47 11.97
C TYR A 137 -1.63 -0.20 13.27
N GLU A 138 -0.32 -0.45 13.33
CA GLU A 138 0.51 -0.05 14.46
C GLU A 138 0.69 1.48 14.60
N SER A 139 0.27 2.27 13.59
CA SER A 139 0.19 3.72 13.66
C SER A 139 -1.27 4.19 13.77
N SER A 140 -1.68 4.63 14.96
CA SER A 140 -3.03 5.16 15.20
C SER A 140 -3.44 6.30 14.27
N ALA A 141 -2.52 7.21 13.94
CA ALA A 141 -2.88 8.43 13.23
C ALA A 141 -3.14 8.21 11.73
N ILE A 142 -2.34 7.36 11.05
CA ILE A 142 -2.60 7.03 9.63
C ILE A 142 -3.90 6.24 9.46
N ASN A 143 -4.38 5.60 10.53
CA ASN A 143 -5.63 4.85 10.53
C ASN A 143 -6.88 5.73 10.62
N LYS A 144 -6.79 6.92 11.22
CA LYS A 144 -7.96 7.77 11.51
C LYS A 144 -8.83 8.05 10.28
N PRO A 145 -8.30 8.37 9.09
CA PRO A 145 -9.14 8.57 7.91
C PRO A 145 -10.08 7.39 7.60
N LEU A 146 -9.69 6.16 7.92
CA LEU A 146 -10.52 4.96 7.71
C LEU A 146 -11.72 4.89 8.66
N ILE A 147 -11.54 5.42 9.87
CA ILE A 147 -12.58 5.52 10.90
C ILE A 147 -13.56 6.62 10.51
N PHE A 148 -13.03 7.81 10.22
CA PHE A 148 -13.82 9.01 9.92
C PHE A 148 -14.65 8.92 8.64
N THR A 149 -14.12 8.26 7.61
CA THR A 149 -14.87 8.05 6.36
C THR A 149 -15.98 7.01 6.50
N GLN A 150 -16.11 6.37 7.68
CA GLN A 150 -17.02 5.25 7.89
C GLN A 150 -16.83 4.14 6.84
N ALA A 151 -15.66 4.09 6.19
CA ALA A 151 -15.34 3.06 5.20
C ALA A 151 -15.45 1.66 5.82
N LEU A 152 -15.33 1.56 7.15
CA LEU A 152 -15.60 0.34 7.91
C LEU A 152 -17.06 -0.13 7.92
N HIS A 153 -18.04 0.77 7.81
CA HIS A 153 -19.45 0.35 7.67
C HIS A 153 -19.71 -0.34 6.32
N LYS A 154 -18.89 -0.09 5.28
CA LYS A 154 -18.88 -0.86 4.02
C LYS A 154 -18.13 -2.21 4.14
N GLY A 155 -17.43 -2.46 5.25
CA GLY A 155 -16.78 -3.72 5.60
C GLY A 155 -15.34 -3.89 5.09
N ALA A 156 -14.52 -4.62 5.84
CA ALA A 156 -13.13 -4.94 5.50
C ALA A 156 -12.98 -5.69 4.16
N VAL A 157 -14.00 -6.46 3.76
CA VAL A 157 -14.05 -7.22 2.49
C VAL A 157 -13.96 -6.27 1.28
N LYS A 158 -14.80 -5.23 1.23
CA LYS A 158 -14.83 -4.29 0.10
C LYS A 158 -13.49 -3.56 -0.04
N ARG A 159 -12.91 -3.11 1.07
CA ARG A 159 -11.61 -2.42 1.06
C ARG A 159 -10.47 -3.31 0.56
N LEU A 160 -10.46 -4.58 0.97
CA LEU A 160 -9.48 -5.53 0.44
C LEU A 160 -9.70 -5.76 -1.06
N SER A 161 -10.96 -5.91 -1.49
CA SER A 161 -11.31 -6.03 -2.91
C SER A 161 -10.76 -4.84 -3.73
N ASP A 162 -10.99 -3.61 -3.26
CA ASP A 162 -10.49 -2.39 -3.94
C ASP A 162 -8.95 -2.32 -3.96
N THR A 163 -8.29 -2.74 -2.88
CA THR A 163 -6.82 -2.77 -2.81
C THR A 163 -6.22 -3.84 -3.72
N VAL A 164 -6.84 -5.02 -3.78
CA VAL A 164 -6.43 -6.10 -4.69
C VAL A 164 -6.67 -5.68 -6.13
N ASP A 165 -7.79 -5.03 -6.44
CA ASP A 165 -8.06 -4.50 -7.78
C ASP A 165 -7.00 -3.48 -8.23
N PHE A 166 -6.69 -2.50 -7.37
CA PHE A 166 -5.60 -1.56 -7.59
C PHE A 166 -4.26 -2.28 -7.84
N TRP A 167 -3.89 -3.21 -6.97
CA TRP A 167 -2.66 -3.99 -7.09
C TRP A 167 -2.57 -4.74 -8.42
N MET A 168 -3.64 -5.42 -8.81
CA MET A 168 -3.68 -6.24 -10.03
C MET A 168 -3.52 -5.40 -11.29
N ASN A 169 -4.09 -4.19 -11.32
CA ASN A 169 -3.97 -3.26 -12.44
C ASN A 169 -2.59 -2.60 -12.50
N VAL A 170 -2.03 -2.17 -11.37
CA VAL A 170 -0.73 -1.48 -11.29
C VAL A 170 0.43 -2.42 -11.56
N THR A 171 0.35 -3.68 -11.10
CA THR A 171 1.41 -4.70 -11.27
C THR A 171 1.22 -5.59 -12.50
N ALA A 172 0.30 -5.23 -13.39
CA ALA A 172 0.21 -5.87 -14.70
C ALA A 172 1.41 -5.49 -15.57
N ILE A 173 1.88 -6.42 -16.41
CA ILE A 173 2.89 -6.10 -17.42
C ILE A 173 2.28 -5.05 -18.37
N ASN A 174 3.01 -3.97 -18.60
CA ASN A 174 2.58 -2.75 -19.29
C ASN A 174 1.41 -2.00 -18.61
N GLY A 175 1.01 -2.36 -17.39
CA GLY A 175 -0.17 -1.79 -16.70
C GLY A 175 -0.08 -0.29 -16.43
N LEU A 176 1.14 0.26 -16.37
CA LEU A 176 1.41 1.68 -16.16
C LEU A 176 1.77 2.45 -17.45
N LYS A 177 1.69 1.83 -18.63
CA LYS A 177 1.79 2.59 -19.89
C LYS A 177 0.56 3.52 -20.03
N PRO A 178 0.67 4.65 -20.75
CA PRO A 178 -0.44 5.58 -20.93
C PRO A 178 -1.74 4.88 -21.38
N LYS A 179 -2.87 5.31 -20.80
CA LYS A 179 -4.22 4.78 -21.06
C LYS A 179 -4.45 3.29 -20.74
N GLN A 180 -3.55 2.65 -19.98
CA GLN A 180 -3.76 1.29 -19.47
C GLN A 180 -4.52 1.28 -18.14
N ALA A 181 -5.06 0.13 -17.74
CA ALA A 181 -5.93 0.01 -16.56
C ALA A 181 -5.26 0.49 -15.25
N GLY A 182 -3.95 0.30 -15.09
CA GLY A 182 -3.20 0.79 -13.92
C GLY A 182 -3.18 2.32 -13.81
N ILE A 183 -3.17 3.03 -14.94
CA ILE A 183 -3.27 4.50 -14.98
C ILE A 183 -4.63 4.96 -14.47
N TYR A 184 -5.72 4.33 -14.93
CA TYR A 184 -7.07 4.66 -14.46
C TYR A 184 -7.26 4.28 -12.98
N ALA A 185 -6.69 3.17 -12.53
CA ALA A 185 -6.70 2.79 -11.13
C ALA A 185 -6.01 3.84 -10.24
N ILE A 186 -4.81 4.29 -10.60
CA ILE A 186 -4.09 5.35 -9.86
C ILE A 186 -4.84 6.68 -9.89
N LEU A 187 -5.37 7.08 -11.05
CA LEU A 187 -6.19 8.29 -11.18
C LEU A 187 -7.39 8.22 -10.21
N THR A 188 -8.10 7.09 -10.20
CA THR A 188 -9.23 6.85 -9.29
C THR A 188 -8.81 6.97 -7.83
N THR A 189 -7.74 6.28 -7.43
CA THR A 189 -7.25 6.30 -6.05
C THR A 189 -6.81 7.69 -5.61
N ARG A 190 -6.13 8.45 -6.48
CA ARG A 190 -5.74 9.85 -6.19
C ARG A 190 -6.97 10.71 -5.89
N LEU A 191 -8.01 10.59 -6.70
CA LEU A 191 -9.24 11.36 -6.50
C LEU A 191 -10.07 10.86 -5.31
N ILE A 192 -10.05 9.56 -4.99
CA ILE A 192 -10.59 9.04 -3.73
C ILE A 192 -9.89 9.68 -2.54
N HIS A 193 -8.55 9.73 -2.54
CA HIS A 193 -7.77 10.30 -1.45
C HIS A 193 -8.13 11.77 -1.22
N SER A 194 -8.13 12.58 -2.28
CA SER A 194 -8.47 13.99 -2.18
C SER A 194 -9.93 14.22 -1.78
N TYR A 195 -10.88 13.49 -2.38
CA TYR A 195 -12.28 13.56 -1.98
C TYR A 195 -12.48 13.18 -0.50
N SER A 196 -11.90 12.05 -0.06
CA SER A 196 -11.99 11.62 1.34
C SER A 196 -11.39 12.65 2.30
N ARG A 197 -10.23 13.23 1.97
CA ARG A 197 -9.62 14.30 2.78
C ARG A 197 -10.55 15.49 2.95
N LEU A 198 -11.09 16.00 1.85
CA LEU A 198 -12.01 17.13 1.86
C LEU A 198 -13.28 16.85 2.65
N GLN A 199 -13.84 15.63 2.55
CA GLN A 199 -15.02 15.25 3.33
C GLN A 199 -14.71 15.13 4.83
N ILE A 200 -13.56 14.54 5.19
CA ILE A 200 -13.14 14.45 6.60
C ILE A 200 -13.01 15.84 7.20
N GLU A 201 -12.29 16.75 6.54
CA GLU A 201 -12.08 18.12 7.04
C GLU A 201 -13.38 18.93 7.11
N LYS A 202 -14.33 18.68 6.21
CA LYS A 202 -15.60 19.41 6.16
C LYS A 202 -16.64 18.89 7.15
N SER A 203 -16.70 17.57 7.36
CA SER A 203 -17.89 16.91 7.90
C SER A 203 -17.64 16.08 9.17
N THR A 204 -16.45 16.18 9.77
CA THR A 204 -16.11 15.42 10.99
C THR A 204 -15.43 16.32 12.02
N ASP A 205 -15.23 15.83 13.25
CA ASP A 205 -14.46 16.50 14.29
C ASP A 205 -12.94 16.27 14.15
N TRP A 206 -12.44 16.22 12.90
CA TRP A 206 -11.01 16.03 12.64
C TRP A 206 -10.16 17.14 13.26
N LYS A 207 -9.15 16.75 14.03
CA LYS A 207 -8.24 17.64 14.76
C LYS A 207 -6.86 17.66 14.14
N SER A 208 -6.61 18.66 13.28
CA SER A 208 -5.35 18.77 12.54
C SER A 208 -4.13 19.00 13.45
N GLU A 209 -4.30 19.61 14.61
CA GLU A 209 -3.28 19.71 15.66
C GLU A 209 -2.87 18.36 16.24
N LEU A 210 -3.78 17.38 16.27
CA LEU A 210 -3.47 16.04 16.76
C LEU A 210 -2.81 15.21 15.66
N TRP A 211 -3.40 15.20 14.47
CA TRP A 211 -3.09 14.20 13.44
C TRP A 211 -2.38 14.72 12.20
N GLY A 212 -2.24 16.04 12.04
CA GLY A 212 -1.95 16.66 10.75
C GLY A 212 -3.21 16.73 9.88
N ARG A 213 -3.05 17.09 8.60
CA ARG A 213 -4.16 16.99 7.64
C ARG A 213 -4.44 15.51 7.30
N PRO A 214 -5.68 15.10 7.01
CA PRO A 214 -5.97 13.73 6.60
C PRO A 214 -5.23 13.41 5.30
N ILE A 215 -4.68 12.21 5.18
CA ILE A 215 -4.03 11.74 3.94
C ILE A 215 -2.98 12.77 3.47
N ASN A 216 -2.15 13.21 4.41
CA ASN A 216 -1.04 14.13 4.18
C ASN A 216 0.12 13.45 3.44
N LEU A 217 1.05 14.25 2.93
CA LEU A 217 2.17 13.74 2.12
C LEU A 217 3.06 12.75 2.88
N TRP A 218 3.24 12.89 4.20
CA TRP A 218 4.08 11.96 4.95
C TRP A 218 3.44 10.58 5.10
N ASP A 219 2.13 10.53 5.30
CA ASP A 219 1.36 9.29 5.34
C ASP A 219 1.18 8.66 3.94
N MET A 220 1.03 9.49 2.89
CA MET A 220 1.06 9.02 1.50
C MET A 220 2.40 8.37 1.17
N MET A 221 3.51 9.01 1.57
CA MET A 221 4.87 8.45 1.47
C MET A 221 5.01 7.12 2.21
N ALA A 222 4.60 7.05 3.47
CA ALA A 222 4.66 5.81 4.25
C ALA A 222 3.86 4.67 3.61
N THR A 223 2.69 4.97 3.05
CA THR A 223 1.86 4.00 2.34
C THR A 223 2.56 3.51 1.06
N ASN A 224 3.18 4.41 0.29
CA ASN A 224 3.96 4.07 -0.90
C ASN A 224 5.20 3.21 -0.55
N LEU A 225 5.87 3.50 0.57
CA LEU A 225 6.94 2.68 1.13
C LEU A 225 6.44 1.30 1.60
N GLY A 226 5.18 1.24 2.05
CA GLY A 226 4.44 0.02 2.36
C GLY A 226 4.32 -0.94 1.16
N PHE A 227 4.02 -0.40 -0.03
CA PHE A 227 3.92 -1.18 -1.27
C PHE A 227 5.29 -1.53 -1.89
N SER A 228 6.35 -0.82 -1.51
CA SER A 228 7.69 -0.98 -2.07
C SER A 228 8.65 -1.69 -1.10
N ILE A 229 9.42 -0.94 -0.32
CA ILE A 229 10.51 -1.51 0.49
C ILE A 229 9.99 -2.41 1.62
N ALA A 230 8.88 -2.05 2.27
CA ALA A 230 8.27 -2.92 3.30
C ALA A 230 7.68 -4.19 2.70
N PHE A 231 7.07 -4.11 1.51
CA PHE A 231 6.57 -5.27 0.78
C PHE A 231 7.71 -6.26 0.46
N MET A 232 8.84 -5.76 -0.04
CA MET A 232 10.02 -6.59 -0.31
C MET A 232 10.63 -7.19 0.95
N ASP A 233 10.64 -6.45 2.06
CA ASP A 233 11.04 -6.96 3.37
C ASP A 233 10.15 -8.12 3.83
N GLY A 234 8.83 -7.96 3.70
CA GLY A 234 7.86 -9.00 4.02
C GLY A 234 8.03 -10.25 3.16
N LEU A 235 8.32 -10.09 1.87
CA LEU A 235 8.61 -11.22 0.97
C LEU A 235 9.92 -11.92 1.32
N ALA A 236 10.97 -11.17 1.69
CA ALA A 236 12.21 -11.75 2.20
C ALA A 236 11.95 -12.61 3.45
N LYS A 237 11.06 -12.16 4.35
CA LYS A 237 10.66 -12.92 5.56
C LYS A 237 9.94 -14.23 5.20
N LEU A 238 9.30 -14.29 4.03
CA LEU A 238 8.69 -15.50 3.46
C LEU A 238 9.64 -16.30 2.55
N LYS A 239 10.94 -16.02 2.60
CA LYS A 239 11.99 -16.64 1.77
C LYS A 239 11.83 -16.40 0.26
N LEU A 240 11.27 -15.26 -0.12
CA LEU A 240 11.15 -14.75 -1.49
C LEU A 240 11.93 -13.43 -1.66
N PRO A 241 13.22 -13.34 -1.28
CA PRO A 241 13.94 -12.09 -1.35
C PRO A 241 14.09 -11.64 -2.81
N PRO A 242 14.02 -10.31 -3.08
CA PRO A 242 14.36 -9.78 -4.39
C PRO A 242 15.87 -9.93 -4.67
N SER A 243 16.26 -10.00 -5.94
CA SER A 243 17.62 -9.66 -6.39
C SER A 243 17.83 -8.15 -6.31
N ASN A 244 19.07 -7.67 -6.52
CA ASN A 244 19.35 -6.23 -6.55
C ASN A 244 18.61 -5.52 -7.70
N GLU A 245 18.49 -6.19 -8.84
CA GLU A 245 17.75 -5.70 -10.01
C GLU A 245 16.25 -5.65 -9.71
N GLU A 246 15.68 -6.71 -9.12
CA GLU A 246 14.27 -6.75 -8.70
C GLU A 246 13.97 -5.65 -7.66
N LEU A 247 14.88 -5.45 -6.71
CA LEU A 247 14.78 -4.42 -5.67
C LEU A 247 14.70 -3.01 -6.27
N SER A 248 15.63 -2.68 -7.17
CA SER A 248 15.62 -1.39 -7.87
C SER A 248 14.40 -1.24 -8.79
N ALA A 249 13.95 -2.34 -9.41
CA ALA A 249 12.81 -2.36 -10.31
C ALA A 249 11.47 -2.09 -9.60
N VAL A 250 11.26 -2.71 -8.43
CA VAL A 250 10.07 -2.45 -7.60
C VAL A 250 10.07 -1.03 -7.06
N LEU A 251 11.23 -0.50 -6.63
CA LEU A 251 11.33 0.91 -6.23
C LEU A 251 10.97 1.85 -7.40
N HIS A 252 11.43 1.56 -8.62
CA HIS A 252 11.08 2.36 -9.81
C HIS A 252 9.60 2.32 -10.14
N LEU A 253 8.98 1.13 -10.06
CA LEU A 253 7.54 0.95 -10.24
C LEU A 253 6.74 1.82 -9.27
N TRP A 254 7.09 1.78 -7.98
CA TRP A 254 6.38 2.56 -6.95
C TRP A 254 6.82 4.02 -6.88
N LYS A 255 7.97 4.40 -7.46
CA LYS A 255 8.32 5.80 -7.72
C LYS A 255 7.37 6.37 -8.78
N TYR A 256 7.14 5.67 -9.87
CA TYR A 256 6.19 6.13 -10.89
C TYR A 256 4.74 6.14 -10.41
N ALA A 257 4.28 5.09 -9.73
CA ALA A 257 2.95 5.08 -9.13
C ALA A 257 2.78 6.18 -8.07
N GLY A 258 3.78 6.39 -7.21
CA GLY A 258 3.80 7.46 -6.20
C GLY A 258 3.79 8.87 -6.81
N TYR A 259 4.51 9.09 -7.91
CA TYR A 259 4.46 10.35 -8.64
C TYR A 259 3.03 10.61 -9.16
N LEU A 260 2.44 9.63 -9.84
CA LEU A 260 1.09 9.74 -10.42
C LEU A 260 0.00 9.94 -9.36
N ILE A 261 0.13 9.32 -8.18
CA ILE A 261 -0.83 9.47 -7.08
C ILE A 261 -0.75 10.84 -6.37
N GLY A 262 0.21 11.70 -6.74
CA GLY A 262 0.33 13.08 -6.26
C GLY A 262 1.42 13.32 -5.22
N ILE A 263 2.36 12.38 -5.03
CA ILE A 263 3.52 12.60 -4.17
C ILE A 263 4.58 13.40 -4.96
N PRO A 264 5.12 14.51 -4.42
CA PRO A 264 6.22 15.24 -5.02
C PRO A 264 7.43 14.35 -5.35
N LEU A 265 8.01 14.55 -6.53
CA LEU A 265 9.07 13.69 -7.07
C LEU A 265 10.32 13.65 -6.19
N ASP A 266 10.66 14.78 -5.55
CA ASP A 266 11.80 14.97 -4.66
C ASP A 266 11.67 14.21 -3.33
N LEU A 267 10.45 13.83 -2.95
CA LEU A 267 10.21 13.01 -1.76
C LEU A 267 10.37 11.51 -2.05
N LEU A 268 10.17 11.07 -3.29
CA LEU A 268 10.17 9.66 -3.65
C LEU A 268 11.61 9.11 -3.72
N PRO A 269 11.92 8.00 -3.03
CA PRO A 269 13.27 7.48 -2.95
C PRO A 269 13.73 6.85 -4.27
N ASP A 270 15.01 7.01 -4.58
CA ASP A 270 15.69 6.34 -5.71
C ASP A 270 16.40 5.06 -5.28
N THR A 271 16.72 4.95 -3.99
CA THR A 271 17.56 3.88 -3.45
C THR A 271 16.89 3.14 -2.28
N PRO A 272 17.23 1.86 -2.06
CA PRO A 272 16.77 1.11 -0.89
C PRO A 272 17.12 1.79 0.44
N GLU A 273 18.29 2.43 0.52
CA GLU A 273 18.77 3.15 1.70
C GLU A 273 17.90 4.37 2.00
N GLN A 274 17.58 5.18 0.98
CA GLN A 274 16.64 6.30 1.14
C GLN A 274 15.26 5.81 1.55
N ALA A 275 14.74 4.77 0.88
CA ALA A 275 13.42 4.20 1.18
C ALA A 275 13.35 3.65 2.61
N ALA A 276 14.36 2.88 3.04
CA ALA A 276 14.45 2.34 4.38
C ALA A 276 14.62 3.43 5.43
N LYS A 277 15.45 4.46 5.17
CA LYS A 277 15.63 5.62 6.05
C LYS A 277 14.32 6.39 6.24
N GLN A 278 13.62 6.72 5.16
CA GLN A 278 12.33 7.41 5.23
C GLN A 278 11.29 6.59 6.00
N LEU A 279 11.19 5.28 5.73
CA LEU A 279 10.29 4.39 6.46
C LEU A 279 10.68 4.27 7.94
N TYR A 280 11.98 4.25 8.24
CA TYR A 280 12.51 4.23 9.61
C TYR A 280 12.09 5.48 10.37
N LEU A 281 12.40 6.66 9.83
CA LEU A 281 12.04 7.94 10.43
C LEU A 281 10.53 8.06 10.62
N TRP A 282 9.72 7.72 9.60
CA TRP A 282 8.27 7.72 9.74
C TRP A 282 7.81 6.76 10.84
N SER A 283 8.25 5.50 10.81
CA SER A 283 7.76 4.47 11.75
C SER A 283 8.15 4.75 13.21
N LYS A 284 9.29 5.40 13.44
CA LYS A 284 9.80 5.74 14.77
C LYS A 284 9.22 7.01 15.37
N THR A 285 8.49 7.80 14.61
CA THR A 285 7.84 9.03 15.09
C THR A 285 6.35 8.89 15.37
N GLN A 286 5.82 7.65 15.40
CA GLN A 286 4.40 7.40 15.62
C GLN A 286 4.10 7.16 17.11
N LYS A 287 3.02 7.76 17.63
CA LYS A 287 2.46 7.50 18.98
C LYS A 287 2.11 6.03 19.26
N GLY A 288 1.87 5.25 18.22
CA GLY A 288 1.62 3.80 18.31
C GLY A 288 0.15 3.41 18.26
N ILE A 289 -0.18 2.24 18.82
CA ILE A 289 -1.49 1.58 18.74
C ILE A 289 -2.50 2.19 19.72
N ASP A 290 -3.70 2.50 19.23
CA ASP A 290 -4.87 2.92 20.03
C ASP A 290 -6.05 1.93 19.86
N GLN A 291 -7.24 2.30 20.33
CA GLN A 291 -8.42 1.42 20.22
C GLN A 291 -8.85 1.22 18.75
N ASP A 292 -8.90 2.29 17.96
CA ASP A 292 -9.23 2.21 16.52
C ASP A 292 -8.29 1.24 15.78
N SER A 293 -7.00 1.26 16.13
CA SER A 293 -6.00 0.35 15.59
C SER A 293 -6.34 -1.13 15.88
N LYS A 294 -6.84 -1.44 17.08
CA LYS A 294 -7.27 -2.80 17.46
C LYS A 294 -8.56 -3.18 16.74
N ASP A 295 -9.52 -2.26 16.65
CA ASP A 295 -10.80 -2.50 15.98
C ASP A 295 -10.60 -2.78 14.49
N LEU A 296 -9.69 -2.04 13.85
CA LEU A 296 -9.24 -2.28 12.47
C LEU A 296 -8.54 -3.63 12.31
N ALA A 297 -7.66 -3.99 13.23
CA ALA A 297 -6.99 -5.29 13.22
C ALA A 297 -7.99 -6.44 13.36
N TRP A 298 -8.98 -6.32 14.26
CA TRP A 298 -10.04 -7.31 14.44
C TRP A 298 -10.97 -7.40 13.22
N ALA A 299 -11.36 -6.27 12.63
CA ALA A 299 -12.15 -6.27 11.39
C ALA A 299 -11.40 -6.99 10.26
N LEU A 300 -10.09 -6.80 10.14
CA LEU A 300 -9.26 -7.51 9.17
C LEU A 300 -9.06 -8.98 9.54
N TYR A 301 -8.97 -9.33 10.83
CA TYR A 301 -8.90 -10.72 11.27
C TYR A 301 -10.19 -11.50 10.96
N ASP A 302 -11.35 -10.87 11.12
CA ASP A 302 -12.67 -11.47 10.87
C ASP A 302 -13.08 -11.50 9.39
N GLU A 303 -12.40 -10.73 8.54
CA GLU A 303 -12.74 -10.59 7.13
C GLU A 303 -12.99 -11.92 6.40
N PRO A 304 -12.16 -12.99 6.55
CA PRO A 304 -12.42 -14.27 5.89
C PRO A 304 -13.73 -14.95 6.32
N LEU A 305 -14.26 -14.61 7.50
CA LEU A 305 -15.55 -15.12 7.96
C LEU A 305 -16.72 -14.39 7.28
N ARG A 306 -16.49 -13.15 6.82
CA ARG A 306 -17.50 -12.24 6.28
C ARG A 306 -17.66 -12.25 4.76
N VAL A 307 -16.76 -12.91 4.03
CA VAL A 307 -16.88 -13.08 2.56
C VAL A 307 -18.14 -13.85 2.18
N SER A 308 -18.76 -13.51 1.06
CA SER A 308 -19.96 -14.13 0.49
C SER A 308 -19.67 -15.16 -0.61
N PHE A 309 -18.51 -15.12 -1.28
CA PHE A 309 -18.13 -16.02 -2.38
C PHE A 309 -17.99 -17.49 -1.94
N THR A 310 -17.97 -17.78 -0.64
CA THR A 310 -17.98 -19.14 -0.10
C THR A 310 -18.77 -19.24 1.21
N ASN A 311 -19.53 -20.32 1.36
CA ASN A 311 -20.20 -20.66 2.62
C ASN A 311 -19.46 -21.76 3.41
N ASN A 312 -18.32 -22.24 2.92
CA ASN A 312 -17.57 -23.31 3.57
C ASN A 312 -16.88 -22.79 4.84
N ARG A 313 -17.47 -23.10 6.00
CA ARG A 313 -16.98 -22.67 7.32
C ARG A 313 -15.54 -23.11 7.60
N PHE A 314 -15.17 -24.32 7.18
CA PHE A 314 -13.81 -24.82 7.35
C PHE A 314 -12.81 -24.00 6.53
N MET A 315 -13.13 -23.70 5.28
CA MET A 315 -12.25 -22.90 4.42
C MET A 315 -12.07 -21.47 4.97
N LYS A 316 -13.17 -20.83 5.41
CA LYS A 316 -13.12 -19.51 6.06
C LYS A 316 -12.25 -19.52 7.32
N TRP A 317 -12.45 -20.50 8.19
CA TRP A 317 -11.64 -20.70 9.38
C TRP A 317 -10.16 -20.95 9.04
N PHE A 318 -9.88 -21.79 8.04
CA PHE A 318 -8.53 -22.12 7.62
C PHE A 318 -7.77 -20.90 7.09
N VAL A 319 -8.43 -20.07 6.27
CA VAL A 319 -7.86 -18.81 5.77
C VAL A 319 -7.61 -17.83 6.92
N GLN A 320 -8.58 -17.67 7.84
CA GLN A 320 -8.39 -16.83 9.03
C GLN A 320 -7.19 -17.31 9.88
N LYS A 321 -7.06 -18.63 10.12
CA LYS A 321 -5.92 -19.19 10.86
C LYS A 321 -4.60 -19.02 10.12
N THR A 322 -4.60 -19.17 8.80
CA THR A 322 -3.41 -18.92 7.97
C THR A 322 -2.97 -17.45 8.07
N ASN A 323 -3.91 -16.51 8.01
CA ASN A 323 -3.62 -15.08 8.12
C ASN A 323 -3.00 -14.69 9.47
N ILE A 324 -3.54 -15.20 10.59
CA ILE A 324 -2.92 -14.94 11.90
C ILE A 324 -1.55 -15.61 12.03
N GLY A 325 -1.33 -16.76 11.37
CA GLY A 325 -0.01 -17.37 11.22
C GLY A 325 0.98 -16.45 10.49
N TYR A 326 0.53 -15.79 9.42
CA TYR A 326 1.35 -14.80 8.71
C TYR A 326 1.66 -13.59 9.59
N ASN A 327 0.68 -13.06 10.34
CA ASN A 327 0.94 -11.94 11.25
C ASN A 327 2.00 -12.31 12.30
N GLU A 328 1.97 -13.52 12.85
CA GLU A 328 2.98 -13.99 13.80
C GLU A 328 4.38 -14.11 13.16
N VAL A 329 4.48 -14.64 11.93
CA VAL A 329 5.77 -14.79 11.23
C VAL A 329 6.34 -13.44 10.77
N LEU A 330 5.48 -12.53 10.30
CA LEU A 330 5.89 -11.27 9.65
C LEU A 330 6.07 -10.12 10.66
N LEU A 331 5.07 -9.91 11.51
CA LEU A 331 5.03 -8.83 12.51
C LEU A 331 5.62 -9.26 13.86
N GLY A 332 5.60 -10.55 14.19
CA GLY A 332 6.07 -11.07 15.47
C GLY A 332 5.04 -10.97 16.59
N SER A 333 5.29 -11.71 17.68
CA SER A 333 4.33 -11.88 18.78
C SER A 333 3.99 -10.59 19.51
N LYS A 334 4.94 -9.65 19.62
CA LYS A 334 4.74 -8.38 20.34
C LYS A 334 3.75 -7.47 19.60
N SER A 335 3.99 -7.22 18.31
CA SER A 335 3.07 -6.43 17.46
C SER A 335 1.69 -7.06 17.39
N ARG A 336 1.60 -8.38 17.12
CA ARG A 336 0.33 -9.11 17.11
C ARG A 336 -0.44 -8.93 18.42
N SER A 337 0.23 -9.13 19.56
CA SER A 337 -0.41 -9.01 20.88
C SER A 337 -0.84 -7.59 21.19
N ASN A 338 -0.04 -6.58 20.83
CA ASN A 338 -0.39 -5.18 21.06
C ASN A 338 -1.61 -4.76 20.22
N LEU A 339 -1.77 -5.30 19.01
CA LEU A 339 -2.96 -5.14 18.16
C LEU A 339 -4.18 -5.93 18.69
N GLY A 340 -4.05 -6.69 19.78
CA GLY A 340 -5.14 -7.42 20.41
C GLY A 340 -5.56 -8.71 19.68
N LEU A 341 -4.78 -9.16 18.69
CA LEU A 341 -5.09 -10.36 17.92
C LEU A 341 -4.74 -11.64 18.72
N PRO A 342 -5.44 -12.77 18.50
CA PRO A 342 -5.19 -14.02 19.22
C PRO A 342 -3.89 -14.71 18.78
N TYR A 343 -3.33 -15.57 19.62
CA TYR A 343 -2.19 -16.42 19.22
C TYR A 343 -2.68 -17.63 18.40
N SER A 344 -1.84 -18.12 17.49
CA SER A 344 -2.11 -19.34 16.74
C SER A 344 -0.84 -20.13 16.41
N ASN A 345 -0.93 -21.46 16.48
CA ASN A 345 0.12 -22.35 16.00
C ASN A 345 0.21 -22.42 14.47
N ALA A 346 -0.67 -21.73 13.73
CA ALA A 346 -0.62 -21.63 12.28
C ALA A 346 0.69 -20.98 11.75
N LYS A 347 1.50 -20.37 12.62
CA LYS A 347 2.87 -19.95 12.27
C LYS A 347 3.71 -21.11 11.71
N TYR A 348 3.55 -22.33 12.22
CA TYR A 348 4.31 -23.50 11.73
C TYR A 348 3.87 -23.91 10.31
N TRP A 349 2.57 -23.74 10.01
CA TRP A 349 2.05 -23.89 8.65
C TRP A 349 2.68 -22.86 7.70
N VAL A 350 2.78 -21.60 8.12
CA VAL A 350 3.45 -20.56 7.32
C VAL A 350 4.94 -20.85 7.14
N LEU A 351 5.64 -21.34 8.18
CA LEU A 351 7.05 -21.76 8.06
C LEU A 351 7.23 -22.92 7.08
N PHE A 352 6.27 -23.84 7.01
CA PHE A 352 6.25 -24.88 5.98
C PHE A 352 6.04 -24.29 4.59
N LEU A 353 5.08 -23.37 4.40
CA LEU A 353 4.88 -22.66 3.14
C LEU A 353 6.13 -21.89 2.71
N ASN A 354 6.91 -21.33 3.64
CA ASN A 354 8.17 -20.65 3.32
C ASN A 354 9.19 -21.60 2.66
N ASN A 355 9.20 -22.89 3.01
CA ASN A 355 10.09 -23.86 2.35
C ASN A 355 9.63 -24.12 0.90
N ILE A 356 8.32 -24.16 0.67
CA ILE A 356 7.74 -24.26 -0.68
C ILE A 356 8.07 -22.99 -1.50
N ASN A 357 7.90 -21.82 -0.90
CA ASN A 357 8.26 -20.53 -1.51
C ASN A 357 9.74 -20.51 -1.92
N GLN A 358 10.63 -20.93 -1.03
CA GLN A 358 12.07 -20.99 -1.29
C GLN A 358 12.42 -21.94 -2.45
N TYR A 359 11.71 -23.06 -2.59
CA TYR A 359 11.89 -23.96 -3.73
C TYR A 359 11.50 -23.28 -5.05
N PHE A 360 10.33 -22.60 -5.09
CA PHE A 360 9.90 -21.87 -6.28
C PHE A 360 10.79 -20.66 -6.58
N ASP A 361 11.31 -19.96 -5.56
CA ASP A 361 12.28 -18.87 -5.70
C ASP A 361 13.55 -19.35 -6.42
N ARG A 362 14.15 -20.44 -5.94
CA ARG A 362 15.34 -21.05 -6.55
C ARG A 362 15.08 -21.50 -7.98
N LYS A 363 13.91 -22.11 -8.22
CA LYS A 363 13.52 -22.52 -9.56
C LYS A 363 13.37 -21.33 -10.50
N ALA A 364 12.70 -20.26 -10.07
CA ALA A 364 12.53 -19.05 -10.87
C ALA A 364 13.88 -18.42 -11.23
N LYS A 365 14.80 -18.32 -10.26
CA LYS A 365 16.13 -17.71 -10.45
C LYS A 365 17.12 -18.60 -11.22
N SER A 366 16.78 -19.83 -11.56
CA SER A 366 17.68 -20.75 -12.26
C SER A 366 17.96 -20.36 -13.72
N ASN A 367 16.98 -19.77 -14.41
CA ASN A 367 17.10 -19.26 -15.78
C ASN A 367 15.89 -18.38 -16.16
N PRO A 368 16.01 -17.51 -17.18
CA PRO A 368 14.93 -16.61 -17.59
C PRO A 368 13.60 -17.30 -17.96
N ASN A 369 13.67 -18.47 -18.62
CA ASN A 369 12.47 -19.22 -18.99
C ASN A 369 11.70 -19.74 -17.76
N SER A 370 12.42 -20.19 -16.74
CA SER A 370 11.85 -20.63 -15.48
C SER A 370 11.28 -19.46 -14.69
N TYR A 371 11.96 -18.31 -14.71
CA TYR A 371 11.48 -17.06 -14.14
C TYR A 371 10.12 -16.68 -14.73
N ALA A 372 10.02 -16.59 -16.06
CA ALA A 372 8.79 -16.25 -16.76
C ALA A 372 7.64 -17.24 -16.45
N LYS A 373 7.92 -18.55 -16.41
CA LYS A 373 6.93 -19.58 -16.04
C LYS A 373 6.41 -19.42 -14.62
N VAL A 374 7.30 -19.15 -13.65
CA VAL A 374 6.89 -18.93 -12.26
C VAL A 374 6.13 -17.61 -12.10
N ALA A 375 6.55 -16.56 -12.80
CA ALA A 375 5.82 -15.28 -12.85
C ALA A 375 4.41 -15.43 -13.41
N LEU A 376 4.23 -16.13 -14.52
CA LEU A 376 2.91 -16.41 -15.10
C LEU A 376 2.03 -17.23 -14.15
N ARG A 377 2.58 -18.28 -13.53
CA ARG A 377 1.87 -19.07 -12.53
C ARG A 377 1.45 -18.22 -11.33
N GLY A 378 2.36 -17.42 -10.80
CA GLY A 378 2.09 -16.56 -9.65
C GLY A 378 1.06 -15.48 -9.98
N ARG A 379 1.12 -14.89 -11.17
CA ARG A 379 0.07 -13.99 -11.67
C ARG A 379 -1.29 -14.68 -11.69
N LYS A 380 -1.37 -15.89 -12.26
CA LYS A 380 -2.63 -16.65 -12.30
C LYS A 380 -3.20 -16.92 -10.91
N GLN A 381 -2.35 -17.24 -9.94
CA GLN A 381 -2.77 -17.41 -8.55
C GLN A 381 -3.34 -16.11 -7.93
N GLN A 382 -2.79 -14.95 -8.28
CA GLN A 382 -3.32 -13.66 -7.84
C GLN A 382 -4.65 -13.34 -8.53
N GLU A 383 -4.79 -13.67 -9.82
CA GLU A 383 -6.04 -13.53 -10.58
C GLU A 383 -7.15 -14.40 -9.98
N ASP A 384 -6.86 -15.64 -9.60
CA ASP A 384 -7.84 -16.50 -8.95
C ASP A 384 -8.37 -15.89 -7.63
N VAL A 385 -7.53 -15.22 -6.85
CA VAL A 385 -7.95 -14.49 -5.65
C VAL A 385 -8.73 -13.22 -6.00
N TRP A 386 -8.30 -12.49 -7.02
CA TRP A 386 -8.97 -11.28 -7.49
C TRP A 386 -10.38 -11.59 -8.01
N ASP A 387 -10.56 -12.67 -8.76
CA ASP A 387 -11.85 -13.12 -9.28
C ASP A 387 -12.81 -13.55 -8.16
N LEU A 388 -12.30 -14.04 -7.02
CA LEU A 388 -13.13 -14.27 -5.83
C LEU A 388 -13.63 -12.95 -5.24
N TYR A 389 -12.75 -11.96 -5.09
CA TYR A 389 -13.13 -10.65 -4.55
C TYR A 389 -14.03 -9.82 -5.48
N LYS A 390 -14.00 -10.06 -6.79
CA LYS A 390 -14.95 -9.46 -7.74
C LYS A 390 -16.38 -9.96 -7.54
N LYS A 391 -16.55 -11.19 -7.03
CA LYS A 391 -17.88 -11.77 -6.72
C LYS A 391 -18.52 -11.19 -5.47
N GLU A 392 -17.78 -10.39 -4.69
CA GLU A 392 -18.29 -9.68 -3.50
C GLU A 392 -18.91 -8.31 -3.84
N GLN A 393 -18.77 -7.84 -5.09
CA GLN A 393 -19.13 -6.48 -5.51
C GLN A 393 -20.60 -6.34 -5.89
#